data_AF-A0A267FYV3-F1
#
_entry.id   AF-A0A267FYV3-F1
#
_cell.length_a   1.000
_cell.length_b   1.000
_cell.length_c   1.000
_cell.angle_alpha   90.00
_cell.angle_beta   90.00
_cell.angle_gamma   90.00
#
_symmetry.space_group_name_H-M   'P 1'
#
loop_
_entity.id
_entity.type
_entity.pdbx_description
1 polymer ?
#
loop_
_entity_poly.entity_id
_entity_poly.type
_entity_poly.pdbx_seq_one_letter_code
_entity_poly.pdbx_strand_id
1 'polypeptide(L)'
;MSIPRFSEHLLHEAMSVESRRVKECIEHIRALLSSPDFADGCTTSLELCELLSDGEILCSVLAELSQGQDLAEVAYTSYYMRNSQLLARRNIRNFLRQCWTAFGTSEKELFEVDDLVEMNDPDRVVWVLHGLLQRRSKAAQSRDSGILANVVQEICDHERQLTEKLLKVLLFRKELLGILSEWDEELVAVVFRYTDQLYLLHKQLHSKLTALASKGCEHFCQNISSVFAGMLPRIEIYFQYFSHLPTANARLKAELERFPEKNDQLEMLEKLICDPNTFNYVYDAPIRQLPNYQQLFIRLEKTAKKEAPETLPSVSKALSDLKSLLTRADVYQSEAQQTDDTIVVLSEVTGLKAELRQPSEIGLLQADASFRVRYRPRAARGSARRSESCATAFSQPSISL
;
A
#
# COMPACT_ATOMS: atom_id res chain seq x y z
N MET A 1 -33.75 50.51 29.44
CA MET A 1 -32.40 49.92 29.38
C MET A 1 -32.43 48.90 28.26
N SER A 2 -31.95 49.31 27.08
CA SER A 2 -32.02 48.51 25.86
C SER A 2 -30.76 47.65 25.77
N ILE A 3 -30.92 46.33 25.83
CA ILE A 3 -29.88 45.35 25.56
C ILE A 3 -29.53 45.43 24.06
N PRO A 4 -28.25 45.41 23.64
CA PRO A 4 -27.87 45.85 22.31
C PRO A 4 -28.16 44.78 21.23
N ARG A 5 -28.67 45.23 20.08
CA ARG A 5 -28.87 44.50 18.81
C ARG A 5 -27.59 43.93 18.16
N PHE A 6 -26.48 43.86 18.89
CA PHE A 6 -25.19 43.41 18.36
C PHE A 6 -25.09 41.89 18.21
N SER A 7 -25.85 41.09 18.96
CA SER A 7 -25.76 39.62 18.87
C SER A 7 -26.47 39.02 17.66
N GLU A 8 -27.62 39.58 17.23
CA GLU A 8 -28.37 39.06 16.08
C GLU A 8 -27.63 39.25 14.74
N HIS A 9 -26.91 40.37 14.59
CA HIS A 9 -26.14 40.63 13.37
C HIS A 9 -24.92 39.70 13.24
N LEU A 10 -24.22 39.44 14.35
CA LEU A 10 -23.09 38.49 14.38
C LEU A 10 -23.55 37.05 14.17
N LEU A 11 -24.72 36.67 14.70
CA LEU A 11 -25.32 35.35 14.48
C LEU A 11 -25.76 35.18 13.02
N HIS A 12 -26.39 36.19 12.41
CA HIS A 12 -26.80 36.14 11.01
C HIS A 12 -25.59 36.13 10.05
N GLU A 13 -24.52 36.84 10.39
CA GLU A 13 -23.28 36.86 9.62
C GLU A 13 -22.53 35.52 9.74
N ALA A 14 -22.45 34.93 10.94
CA ALA A 14 -21.90 33.59 11.16
C ALA A 14 -22.70 32.49 10.44
N MET A 15 -24.04 32.50 10.53
CA MET A 15 -24.92 31.58 9.79
C MET A 15 -24.79 31.74 8.27
N SER A 16 -24.54 32.96 7.77
CA SER A 16 -24.32 33.19 6.33
C SER A 16 -22.98 32.63 5.83
N VAL A 17 -21.95 32.67 6.67
CA VAL A 17 -20.60 32.17 6.36
C VAL A 17 -20.57 30.65 6.42
N GLU A 18 -21.24 30.04 7.39
CA GLU A 18 -21.41 28.60 7.54
C GLU A 18 -22.17 28.02 6.33
N SER A 19 -23.35 28.56 6.02
CA SER A 19 -24.15 28.15 4.87
C SER A 19 -23.39 28.29 3.54
N ARG A 20 -22.49 29.27 3.43
CA ARG A 20 -21.61 29.44 2.26
C ARG A 20 -20.55 28.34 2.18
N ARG A 21 -19.88 27.98 3.28
CA ARG A 21 -18.86 26.91 3.29
C ARG A 21 -19.47 25.55 2.95
N VAL A 22 -20.64 25.24 3.49
CA VAL A 22 -21.38 24.01 3.19
C VAL A 22 -21.68 23.92 1.69
N LYS A 23 -22.21 24.99 1.08
CA LYS A 23 -22.47 25.04 -0.37
C LYS A 23 -21.20 24.86 -1.20
N GLU A 24 -20.13 25.57 -0.87
CA GLU A 24 -18.84 25.47 -1.58
C GLU A 24 -18.24 24.04 -1.47
N CYS A 25 -18.36 23.38 -0.31
CA CYS A 25 -17.96 21.98 -0.14
C CYS A 25 -18.78 21.03 -1.03
N ILE A 26 -20.10 21.17 -1.03
CA ILE A 26 -21.00 20.34 -1.83
C ILE A 26 -20.68 20.48 -3.32
N GLU A 27 -20.52 21.71 -3.82
CA GLU A 27 -20.17 21.97 -5.22
C GLU A 27 -18.83 21.33 -5.61
N HIS A 28 -17.81 21.43 -4.75
CA HIS A 28 -16.52 20.79 -4.99
C HIS A 28 -16.61 19.25 -4.99
N ILE A 29 -17.36 18.66 -4.05
CA ILE A 29 -17.54 17.20 -4.00
C ILE A 29 -18.32 16.71 -5.24
N ARG A 30 -19.39 17.40 -5.64
CA ARG A 30 -20.15 17.11 -6.87
C ARG A 30 -19.25 17.10 -8.10
N ALA A 31 -18.40 18.12 -8.22
CA ALA A 31 -17.45 18.24 -9.32
C ALA A 31 -16.38 17.13 -9.31
N LEU A 32 -15.90 16.73 -8.13
CA LEU A 32 -14.90 15.67 -8.00
C LEU A 32 -15.46 14.28 -8.31
N LEU A 33 -16.64 13.96 -7.78
CA LEU A 33 -17.24 12.63 -7.90
C LEU A 33 -18.09 12.45 -9.16
N SER A 34 -18.21 13.48 -10.01
CA SER A 34 -19.14 13.51 -11.16
C SER A 34 -20.57 13.15 -10.78
N SER A 35 -21.01 13.52 -9.58
CA SER A 35 -22.34 13.23 -9.04
C SER A 35 -23.11 14.54 -8.86
N PRO A 36 -23.91 14.98 -9.84
CA PRO A 36 -24.57 16.29 -9.81
C PRO A 36 -25.64 16.41 -8.73
N ASP A 37 -26.22 15.28 -8.29
CA ASP A 37 -27.34 15.23 -7.35
C ASP A 37 -26.90 15.03 -5.89
N PHE A 38 -25.59 14.93 -5.62
CA PHE A 38 -25.08 14.72 -4.25
C PHE A 38 -25.51 15.85 -3.31
N ALA A 39 -26.06 15.49 -2.14
CA ALA A 39 -26.45 16.42 -1.07
C ALA A 39 -27.42 17.55 -1.54
N ASP A 40 -28.36 17.25 -2.43
CA ASP A 40 -29.33 18.24 -2.89
C ASP A 40 -30.28 18.69 -1.76
N GLY A 41 -30.43 20.01 -1.60
CA GLY A 41 -31.18 20.60 -0.49
C GLY A 41 -30.44 20.68 0.86
N CYS A 42 -29.20 20.21 0.95
CA CYS A 42 -28.38 20.32 2.17
C CYS A 42 -27.94 21.77 2.42
N THR A 43 -28.18 22.28 3.63
CA THR A 43 -27.93 23.69 3.98
C THR A 43 -27.09 23.90 5.23
N THR A 44 -26.96 22.87 6.08
CA THR A 44 -26.24 22.93 7.36
C THR A 44 -25.04 21.98 7.40
N SER A 45 -24.09 22.25 8.30
CA SER A 45 -22.92 21.37 8.51
C SER A 45 -23.34 19.97 8.99
N LEU A 46 -24.40 19.90 9.79
CA LEU A 46 -24.92 18.65 10.34
C LEU A 46 -25.45 17.72 9.24
N GLU A 47 -26.33 18.23 8.36
CA GLU A 47 -26.89 17.46 7.23
C GLU A 47 -25.77 16.94 6.30
N LEU A 48 -24.73 17.74 6.07
CA LEU A 48 -23.58 17.32 5.27
C LEU A 48 -22.78 16.22 5.98
N CYS A 49 -22.54 16.35 7.29
CA CYS A 49 -21.80 15.35 8.06
C CYS A 49 -22.56 14.02 8.15
N GLU A 50 -23.89 14.03 8.26
CA GLU A 50 -24.72 12.82 8.22
C GLU A 50 -24.47 12.00 6.96
N LEU A 51 -24.35 12.67 5.80
CA LEU A 51 -24.05 12.04 4.51
C LEU A 51 -22.60 11.53 4.39
N LEU A 52 -21.68 12.08 5.18
CA LEU A 52 -20.26 11.72 5.16
C LEU A 52 -19.87 10.72 6.27
N SER A 53 -20.78 10.46 7.20
CA SER A 53 -20.53 9.73 8.46
C SER A 53 -20.12 8.26 8.27
N ASP A 54 -20.44 7.65 7.14
CA ASP A 54 -20.01 6.29 6.78
C ASP A 54 -18.55 6.23 6.26
N GLY A 55 -17.96 7.39 5.99
CA GLY A 55 -16.60 7.55 5.47
C GLY A 55 -16.41 7.09 4.02
N GLU A 56 -17.43 6.59 3.33
CA GLU A 56 -17.31 6.07 1.95
C GLU A 56 -17.06 7.22 0.97
N ILE A 57 -17.83 8.30 1.13
CA ILE A 57 -17.70 9.50 0.29
C ILE A 57 -16.37 10.18 0.56
N LEU A 58 -15.91 10.21 1.81
CA LEU A 58 -14.60 10.75 2.16
C LEU A 58 -13.46 9.97 1.50
N CYS A 59 -13.53 8.63 1.48
CA CYS A 59 -12.58 7.79 0.76
C CYS A 59 -12.63 8.04 -0.77
N SER A 60 -13.82 8.19 -1.34
CA SER A 60 -14.00 8.50 -2.77
C SER A 60 -13.43 9.87 -3.14
N VAL A 61 -13.70 10.89 -2.31
CA VAL A 61 -13.12 12.23 -2.45
C VAL A 61 -11.60 12.15 -2.35
N LEU A 62 -11.07 11.37 -1.41
CA LEU A 62 -9.63 11.20 -1.24
C LEU A 62 -8.99 10.50 -2.44
N ALA A 63 -9.63 9.49 -3.02
CA ALA A 63 -9.18 8.83 -4.24
C ALA A 63 -9.07 9.84 -5.40
N GLU A 64 -10.10 10.67 -5.60
CA GLU A 64 -10.09 11.71 -6.63
C GLU A 64 -9.13 12.88 -6.34
N LEU A 65 -8.93 13.22 -5.06
CA LEU A 65 -7.92 14.20 -4.63
C LEU A 65 -6.50 13.69 -4.82
N SER A 66 -6.28 12.37 -4.71
CA SER A 66 -4.96 11.76 -4.80
C SER A 66 -4.41 11.61 -6.22
N GLN A 67 -5.25 11.66 -7.27
CA GLN A 67 -4.87 11.46 -8.68
C GLN A 67 -3.84 10.33 -8.93
N GLY A 68 -3.94 9.22 -8.17
CA GLY A 68 -3.05 8.07 -8.28
C GLY A 68 -1.79 8.12 -7.39
N GLN A 69 -1.71 9.01 -6.39
CA GLN A 69 -0.81 8.78 -5.27
C GLN A 69 -1.31 7.58 -4.44
N ASP A 70 -0.35 6.73 -4.07
CA ASP A 70 -0.43 5.46 -3.36
C ASP A 70 -1.60 5.33 -2.34
N LEU A 71 -2.73 4.78 -2.81
CA LEU A 71 -3.88 4.35 -1.98
C LEU A 71 -4.09 2.83 -2.06
N ALA A 72 -3.02 2.06 -2.24
CA ALA A 72 -3.11 0.59 -2.24
C ALA A 72 -3.71 0.01 -0.94
N GLU A 73 -3.71 0.77 0.17
CA GLU A 73 -4.40 0.41 1.41
C GLU A 73 -5.94 0.50 1.31
N VAL A 74 -6.49 1.35 0.43
CA VAL A 74 -7.95 1.51 0.24
C VAL A 74 -8.56 0.29 -0.43
N ALA A 75 -7.80 -0.41 -1.29
CA ALA A 75 -8.27 -1.59 -2.01
C ALA A 75 -8.45 -2.84 -1.11
N TYR A 76 -7.80 -2.90 0.06
CA TYR A 76 -7.93 -4.02 1.00
C TYR A 76 -8.82 -3.73 2.21
N THR A 77 -9.10 -2.47 2.54
CA THR A 77 -10.08 -2.13 3.57
C THR A 77 -11.51 -2.12 3.03
N SER A 78 -12.05 -3.32 2.80
CA SER A 78 -13.47 -3.67 2.61
C SER A 78 -14.37 -2.57 1.99
N TYR A 79 -14.30 -2.43 0.66
CA TYR A 79 -15.55 -2.29 -0.09
C TYR A 79 -16.37 -3.57 0.18
N TYR A 80 -17.67 -3.47 0.43
CA TYR A 80 -18.62 -4.54 0.82
C TYR A 80 -18.84 -4.76 2.34
N MET A 81 -19.69 -3.93 2.97
CA MET A 81 -21.00 -4.31 3.58
C MET A 81 -21.50 -3.21 4.53
N ARG A 82 -22.81 -2.93 4.45
CA ARG A 82 -23.51 -1.81 5.12
C ARG A 82 -23.64 -2.03 6.64
N ASN A 83 -23.57 -0.91 7.38
CA ASN A 83 -23.97 -0.70 8.79
C ASN A 83 -23.04 -1.25 9.89
N SER A 84 -21.82 -0.70 10.01
CA SER A 84 -21.01 -0.87 11.24
C SER A 84 -20.24 0.41 11.59
N GLN A 85 -20.45 0.92 12.81
CA GLN A 85 -19.75 2.09 13.34
C GLN A 85 -18.23 1.89 13.42
N LEU A 86 -17.77 0.64 13.60
CA LEU A 86 -16.33 0.32 13.62
C LEU A 86 -15.67 0.53 12.24
N LEU A 87 -16.42 0.27 11.15
CA LEU A 87 -15.96 0.45 9.78
C LEU A 87 -15.93 1.94 9.40
N ALA A 88 -16.96 2.69 9.76
CA ALA A 88 -16.97 4.15 9.62
C ALA A 88 -15.77 4.79 10.32
N ARG A 89 -15.51 4.43 11.58
CA ARG A 89 -14.33 4.90 12.32
C ARG A 89 -13.02 4.52 11.64
N ARG A 90 -12.92 3.33 11.04
CA ARG A 90 -11.72 2.92 10.29
C ARG A 90 -11.53 3.75 9.01
N ASN A 91 -12.60 3.95 8.24
CA ASN A 91 -12.57 4.74 7.00
C ASN A 91 -12.19 6.20 7.28
N ILE A 92 -12.77 6.80 8.32
CA ILE A 92 -12.48 8.18 8.73
C ILE A 92 -11.04 8.31 9.24
N ARG A 93 -10.54 7.35 10.04
CA ARG A 93 -9.11 7.34 10.45
C ARG A 93 -8.18 7.28 9.25
N ASN A 94 -8.50 6.44 8.26
CA ASN A 94 -7.72 6.36 7.03
C ASN A 94 -7.76 7.67 6.25
N PHE A 95 -8.93 8.30 6.14
CA PHE A 95 -9.08 9.61 5.51
C PHE A 95 -8.20 10.67 6.17
N LEU A 96 -8.28 10.79 7.51
CA LEU A 96 -7.50 11.76 8.28
C LEU A 96 -5.99 11.51 8.17
N ARG A 97 -5.58 10.24 8.26
CA ARG A 97 -4.18 9.83 8.07
C ARG A 97 -3.66 10.29 6.72
N GLN A 98 -4.42 10.07 5.66
CA GLN A 98 -4.02 10.47 4.31
C GLN A 98 -4.01 11.99 4.11
N CYS A 99 -4.95 12.72 4.72
CA CYS A 99 -4.96 14.19 4.75
C CYS A 99 -3.69 14.78 5.39
N TRP A 100 -3.13 14.09 6.38
CA TRP A 100 -1.85 14.45 6.97
C TRP A 100 -0.66 13.99 6.13
N THR A 101 -0.59 12.70 5.78
CA THR A 101 0.61 12.12 5.16
C THR A 101 0.80 12.49 3.69
N ALA A 102 -0.28 12.60 2.91
CA ALA A 102 -0.22 12.91 1.48
C ALA A 102 -0.42 14.41 1.20
N PHE A 103 -1.24 15.11 2.01
CA PHE A 103 -1.58 16.51 1.77
C PHE A 103 -0.93 17.50 2.75
N GLY A 104 -0.06 17.03 3.66
CA GLY A 104 0.76 17.86 4.54
C GLY A 104 -0.03 18.70 5.55
N THR A 105 -1.27 18.31 5.86
CA THR A 105 -2.13 19.01 6.82
C THR A 105 -1.66 18.71 8.24
N SER A 106 -1.46 19.73 9.07
CA SER A 106 -1.06 19.54 10.48
C SER A 106 -2.14 18.77 11.23
N GLU A 107 -1.76 17.83 12.11
CA GLU A 107 -2.68 17.05 12.94
C GLU A 107 -3.62 17.95 13.77
N LYS A 108 -3.12 19.10 14.23
CA LYS A 108 -3.92 20.12 14.95
C LYS A 108 -4.99 20.80 14.10
N GLU A 109 -4.86 20.76 12.78
CA GLU A 109 -5.82 21.32 11.83
C GLU A 109 -6.88 20.29 11.41
N LEU A 110 -6.70 19.01 11.74
CA LEU A 110 -7.67 17.96 11.43
C LEU A 110 -8.79 17.88 12.47
N PHE A 111 -9.91 17.27 12.08
CA PHE A 111 -10.99 16.91 13.00
C PHE A 111 -10.74 15.53 13.59
N GLU A 112 -11.32 15.24 14.76
CA GLU A 112 -11.26 13.94 15.41
C GLU A 112 -12.34 13.01 14.85
N VAL A 113 -12.12 11.69 14.95
CA VAL A 113 -13.06 10.70 14.39
C VAL A 113 -14.47 10.87 14.96
N ASP A 114 -14.57 11.19 16.26
CA ASP A 114 -15.85 11.34 16.95
C ASP A 114 -16.53 12.68 16.60
N ASP A 115 -15.82 13.68 16.05
CA ASP A 115 -16.41 14.92 15.52
C ASP A 115 -17.39 14.63 14.38
N LEU A 116 -17.12 13.58 13.59
CA LEU A 116 -17.96 13.15 12.46
C LEU A 116 -18.85 11.94 12.79
N VAL A 117 -18.37 10.97 13.57
CA VAL A 117 -19.15 9.76 13.89
C VAL A 117 -20.21 10.01 14.95
N GLU A 118 -19.91 10.85 15.94
CA GLU A 118 -20.81 11.18 17.04
C GLU A 118 -21.43 12.57 16.87
N MET A 119 -21.07 13.29 15.80
CA MET A 119 -21.50 14.66 15.50
C MET A 119 -21.12 15.65 16.61
N ASN A 120 -19.96 15.45 17.25
CA ASN A 120 -19.49 16.32 18.33
C ASN A 120 -19.15 17.75 17.85
N ASP A 121 -18.63 17.88 16.62
CA ASP A 121 -18.26 19.18 16.02
C ASP A 121 -18.36 19.14 14.47
N PRO A 122 -19.58 19.14 13.90
CA PRO A 122 -19.77 19.07 12.45
C PRO A 122 -19.22 20.29 11.71
N ASP A 123 -19.17 21.46 12.36
CA ASP A 123 -18.64 22.69 11.77
C ASP A 123 -17.13 22.61 11.53
N ARG A 124 -16.40 21.99 12.48
CA ARG A 124 -14.98 21.72 12.31
C ARG A 124 -14.73 20.75 11.15
N VAL A 125 -15.54 19.70 11.01
CA VAL A 125 -15.42 18.76 9.88
C VAL A 125 -15.57 19.48 8.54
N VAL A 126 -16.62 20.29 8.40
CA VAL A 126 -16.85 21.06 7.16
C VAL A 126 -15.73 22.08 6.92
N TRP A 127 -15.22 22.73 7.96
CA TRP A 127 -14.10 23.67 7.84
C TRP A 127 -12.82 23.00 7.31
N VAL A 128 -12.48 21.82 7.83
CA VAL A 128 -11.32 21.04 7.35
C VAL A 128 -11.51 20.59 5.91
N LEU A 129 -12.69 20.04 5.58
CA LEU A 129 -13.01 19.62 4.21
C LEU A 129 -12.95 20.79 3.23
N HIS A 130 -13.51 21.93 3.61
CA HIS A 130 -13.47 23.15 2.82
C HIS A 130 -12.03 23.60 2.54
N GLY A 131 -11.18 23.61 3.57
CA GLY A 131 -9.76 23.92 3.43
C GLY A 131 -9.01 22.97 2.50
N LEU A 132 -9.24 21.66 2.63
CA LEU A 132 -8.64 20.63 1.78
C LEU A 132 -9.07 20.79 0.31
N LEU A 133 -10.37 20.98 0.06
CA LEU A 133 -10.93 21.16 -1.27
C LEU A 133 -10.48 22.49 -1.91
N GLN A 134 -10.35 23.57 -1.11
CA GLN A 134 -9.82 24.85 -1.59
C GLN A 134 -8.32 24.82 -1.90
N ARG A 135 -7.51 24.04 -1.18
CA ARG A 135 -6.07 23.89 -1.47
C ARG A 135 -5.85 23.33 -2.88
N ARG A 136 -6.76 22.49 -3.42
CA ARG A 136 -6.77 22.08 -4.84
C ARG A 136 -7.14 23.21 -5.78
N SER A 137 -8.14 24.04 -5.44
CA SER A 137 -8.55 25.19 -6.26
C SER A 137 -7.45 26.27 -6.37
N LYS A 138 -6.71 26.54 -5.29
CA LYS A 138 -5.56 27.46 -5.30
C LYS A 138 -4.28 26.85 -5.90
N ALA A 139 -4.03 25.55 -5.75
CA ALA A 139 -2.94 24.86 -6.44
C ALA A 139 -3.18 24.74 -7.96
N ALA A 140 -4.44 24.67 -8.39
CA ALA A 140 -4.84 24.72 -9.80
C ALA A 140 -4.80 26.14 -10.40
N GLN A 141 -4.85 27.20 -9.58
CA GLN A 141 -4.83 28.60 -10.03
C GLN A 141 -3.49 29.32 -9.86
N SER A 142 -2.51 28.76 -9.13
CA SER A 142 -1.21 29.41 -8.83
C SER A 142 0.01 28.77 -9.46
N ARG A 143 -0.15 27.81 -10.38
CA ARG A 143 0.96 27.18 -11.10
C ARG A 143 0.88 27.47 -12.59
N ASP A 144 1.63 28.49 -13.03
CA ASP A 144 2.08 28.66 -14.42
C ASP A 144 3.05 27.55 -14.89
N SER A 145 3.15 26.43 -14.15
CA SER A 145 3.91 25.24 -14.55
C SER A 145 2.94 24.20 -15.13
N GLY A 146 3.11 23.86 -16.41
CA GLY A 146 2.28 22.90 -17.15
C GLY A 146 2.09 21.55 -16.44
N ILE A 147 1.08 20.78 -16.85
CA ILE A 147 0.68 19.52 -16.18
C ILE A 147 1.88 18.57 -16.12
N LEU A 148 2.75 18.59 -17.14
CA LEU A 148 3.97 17.78 -17.19
C LEU A 148 4.92 18.06 -16.01
N ALA A 149 5.06 19.33 -15.62
CA ALA A 149 5.93 19.71 -14.50
C ALA A 149 5.44 19.14 -13.17
N ASN A 150 4.12 19.09 -12.96
CA ASN A 150 3.55 18.45 -11.78
C ASN A 150 3.84 16.95 -11.77
N VAL A 151 3.68 16.26 -12.90
CA VAL A 151 3.98 14.81 -12.98
C VAL A 151 5.46 14.53 -12.71
N VAL A 152 6.37 15.35 -13.27
CA VAL A 152 7.82 15.19 -13.05
C VAL A 152 8.18 15.40 -11.57
N GLN A 153 7.61 16.41 -10.91
CA GLN A 153 7.82 16.63 -9.49
C GLN A 153 7.25 15.49 -8.64
N GLU A 154 6.06 15.01 -8.95
CA GLU A 154 5.48 13.86 -8.24
C GLU A 154 6.34 12.60 -8.33
N ILE A 155 6.97 12.33 -9.49
CA ILE A 155 7.93 11.23 -9.62
C ILE A 155 9.15 11.44 -8.70
N CYS A 156 9.67 12.66 -8.63
CA CYS A 156 10.82 12.98 -7.77
C CYS A 156 10.46 12.87 -6.28
N ASP A 157 9.28 13.35 -5.90
CA ASP A 157 8.76 13.29 -4.53
C ASP A 157 8.48 11.84 -4.11
N HIS A 158 7.92 11.03 -5.01
CA HIS A 158 7.69 9.61 -4.75
C HIS A 158 8.99 8.86 -4.46
N GLU A 159 10.04 9.14 -5.23
CA GLU A 159 11.38 8.58 -4.99
C GLU A 159 11.98 9.03 -3.66
N ARG A 160 11.81 10.32 -3.35
CA ARG A 160 12.29 10.92 -2.10
C ARG A 160 11.63 10.25 -0.89
N GLN A 161 10.31 10.10 -0.92
CA GLN A 161 9.53 9.47 0.14
C GLN A 161 9.94 8.01 0.36
N LEU A 162 10.19 7.25 -0.71
CA LEU A 162 10.71 5.89 -0.54
C LEU A 162 12.09 5.89 0.10
N THR A 163 12.98 6.79 -0.33
CA THR A 163 14.34 6.90 0.25
C THR A 163 14.28 7.26 1.74
N GLU A 164 13.37 8.16 2.13
CA GLU A 164 13.13 8.52 3.54
C GLU A 164 12.58 7.33 4.34
N LYS A 165 11.64 6.55 3.78
CA LYS A 165 11.12 5.32 4.41
C LYS A 165 12.23 4.29 4.61
N LEU A 166 13.01 4.00 3.57
CA LEU A 166 14.16 3.08 3.65
C LEU A 166 15.19 3.52 4.69
N LEU A 167 15.44 4.84 4.82
CA LEU A 167 16.30 5.36 5.88
C LEU A 167 15.74 5.08 7.27
N LYS A 168 14.42 5.25 7.48
CA LYS A 168 13.76 4.89 8.74
C LYS A 168 13.92 3.40 9.05
N VAL A 169 13.77 2.51 8.06
CA VAL A 169 14.02 1.07 8.24
C VAL A 169 15.47 0.80 8.72
N LEU A 170 16.46 1.49 8.16
CA LEU A 170 17.85 1.38 8.61
C LEU A 170 18.05 1.91 10.03
N LEU A 171 17.30 2.94 10.45
CA LEU A 171 17.32 3.42 11.83
C LEU A 171 16.76 2.36 12.79
N PHE A 172 15.64 1.69 12.46
CA PHE A 172 15.16 0.56 13.28
C PHE A 172 16.24 -0.49 13.43
N ARG A 173 16.83 -0.94 12.32
CA ARG A 173 17.91 -1.93 12.37
C ARG A 173 19.03 -1.51 13.31
N LYS A 174 19.43 -0.24 13.27
CA LYS A 174 20.50 0.30 14.12
C LYS A 174 20.11 0.25 15.61
N GLU A 175 18.90 0.69 15.95
CA GLU A 175 18.41 0.67 17.34
C GLU A 175 18.23 -0.76 17.86
N LEU A 176 17.75 -1.68 17.01
CA LEU A 176 17.61 -3.11 17.32
C LEU A 176 18.95 -3.84 17.44
N LEU A 177 20.04 -3.32 16.87
CA LEU A 177 21.41 -3.80 17.10
C LEU A 177 22.14 -2.99 18.19
N GLY A 178 21.42 -2.11 18.89
CA GLY A 178 21.99 -1.27 19.93
C GLY A 178 22.50 -2.07 21.12
N ILE A 179 23.43 -1.49 21.89
CA ILE A 179 24.10 -2.14 23.03
C ILE A 179 23.10 -2.58 24.13
N LEU A 180 21.95 -1.90 24.21
CA LEU A 180 20.89 -2.18 25.17
C LEU A 180 19.77 -3.05 24.58
N SER A 181 19.93 -3.50 23.33
CA SER A 181 18.93 -4.32 22.64
C SER A 181 19.05 -5.78 23.04
N GLU A 182 17.92 -6.41 23.35
CA GLU A 182 17.79 -7.84 23.61
C GLU A 182 17.39 -8.63 22.35
N TRP A 183 17.50 -7.99 21.18
CA TRP A 183 17.21 -8.60 19.91
C TRP A 183 18.38 -9.48 19.45
N ASP A 184 18.04 -10.65 18.92
CA ASP A 184 19.01 -11.54 18.32
C ASP A 184 19.59 -10.92 17.05
N GLU A 185 20.92 -10.78 17.01
CA GLU A 185 21.63 -10.20 15.87
C GLU A 185 21.40 -10.99 14.59
N GLU A 186 21.28 -12.33 14.67
CA GLU A 186 21.01 -13.17 13.50
C GLU A 186 19.61 -12.90 12.95
N LEU A 187 18.61 -12.79 13.82
CA LEU A 187 17.26 -12.41 13.42
C LEU A 187 17.23 -11.04 12.73
N VAL A 188 17.87 -10.02 13.33
CA VAL A 188 17.89 -8.67 12.75
C VAL A 188 18.63 -8.67 11.40
N ALA A 189 19.73 -9.42 11.25
CA ALA A 189 20.43 -9.57 9.99
C ALA A 189 19.56 -10.21 8.89
N VAL A 190 18.70 -11.16 9.27
CA VAL A 190 17.74 -11.81 8.36
C VAL A 190 16.60 -10.84 8.01
N VAL A 191 15.96 -10.19 8.98
CA VAL A 191 14.81 -9.30 8.75
C VAL A 191 15.18 -8.12 7.85
N PHE A 192 16.32 -7.47 8.10
CA PHE A 192 16.73 -6.27 7.37
C PHE A 192 17.71 -6.57 6.22
N ARG A 193 17.69 -7.81 5.73
CA ARG A 193 18.57 -8.24 4.65
C ARG A 193 18.25 -7.44 3.37
N TYR A 194 19.30 -6.94 2.72
CA TYR A 194 19.24 -6.11 1.50
C TYR A 194 18.69 -4.68 1.66
N THR A 195 18.24 -4.26 2.84
CA THR A 195 17.73 -2.88 3.06
C THR A 195 18.77 -1.81 2.70
N ASP A 196 20.05 -2.01 3.02
CA ASP A 196 21.12 -1.07 2.66
C ASP A 196 21.26 -0.91 1.14
N GLN A 197 21.17 -2.04 0.41
CA GLN A 197 21.36 -2.07 -1.03
C GLN A 197 20.19 -1.38 -1.73
N LEU A 198 18.96 -1.63 -1.25
CA LEU A 198 17.75 -0.92 -1.69
C LEU A 198 17.85 0.59 -1.40
N TYR A 199 18.25 0.97 -0.18
CA TYR A 199 18.43 2.38 0.18
C TYR A 199 19.43 3.09 -0.73
N LEU A 200 20.60 2.47 -0.97
CA LEU A 200 21.62 3.05 -1.84
C LEU A 200 21.16 3.15 -3.30
N LEU A 201 20.41 2.16 -3.79
CA LEU A 201 19.83 2.17 -5.13
C LEU A 201 18.86 3.34 -5.30
N HIS A 202 17.89 3.47 -4.39
CA HIS A 202 16.86 4.51 -4.46
C HIS A 202 17.41 5.91 -4.18
N LYS A 203 18.38 6.04 -3.28
CA LYS A 203 19.10 7.31 -3.07
C LYS A 203 19.82 7.78 -4.34
N GLN A 204 20.44 6.86 -5.08
CA GLN A 204 21.08 7.18 -6.35
C GLN A 204 20.07 7.51 -7.45
N LEU A 205 18.93 6.79 -7.51
CA LEU A 205 17.85 7.10 -8.43
C LEU A 205 17.30 8.50 -8.16
N HIS A 206 16.98 8.81 -6.90
CA HIS A 206 16.49 10.12 -6.47
C HIS A 206 17.41 11.25 -6.95
N SER A 207 18.70 11.15 -6.64
CA SER A 207 19.68 12.16 -7.05
C SER A 207 19.71 12.38 -8.57
N LYS A 208 19.61 11.30 -9.36
CA LYS A 208 19.55 11.39 -10.83
C LYS A 208 18.25 12.02 -11.32
N LEU A 209 17.10 11.61 -10.78
CA LEU A 209 15.79 12.14 -11.16
C LEU A 209 15.68 13.63 -10.84
N THR A 210 16.08 14.05 -9.64
CA THR A 210 16.10 15.46 -9.24
C THR A 210 17.04 16.29 -10.10
N ALA A 211 18.23 15.76 -10.45
CA ALA A 211 19.18 16.45 -11.33
C ALA A 211 18.68 16.57 -12.79
N LEU A 212 17.84 15.64 -13.24
CA LEU A 212 17.15 15.76 -14.53
C LEU A 212 16.03 16.81 -14.45
N ALA A 213 15.22 16.77 -13.39
CA ALA A 213 14.09 17.67 -13.20
C ALA A 213 14.54 19.14 -13.07
N SER A 214 15.68 19.40 -12.42
CA SER A 214 16.26 20.74 -12.30
C SER A 214 16.69 21.36 -13.63
N LYS A 215 16.84 20.56 -14.69
CA LYS A 215 17.19 21.00 -16.05
C LYS A 215 15.97 21.22 -16.95
N GLY A 216 14.76 21.00 -16.44
CA GLY A 216 13.50 21.18 -17.16
C GLY A 216 12.81 19.87 -17.55
N CYS A 217 11.50 19.95 -17.76
CA CYS A 217 10.63 18.79 -17.97
C CYS A 217 10.92 18.05 -19.28
N GLU A 218 11.21 18.76 -20.36
CA GLU A 218 11.58 18.14 -21.63
C GLU A 218 12.89 17.36 -21.51
N HIS A 219 13.91 17.96 -20.87
CA HIS A 219 15.19 17.29 -20.62
C HIS A 219 15.01 16.06 -19.73
N PHE A 220 14.12 16.12 -18.74
CA PHE A 220 13.74 14.96 -17.92
C PHE A 220 13.18 13.83 -18.79
N CYS A 221 12.15 14.12 -19.61
CA CYS A 221 11.51 13.12 -20.47
C CYS A 221 12.46 12.54 -21.53
N GLN A 222 13.35 13.35 -22.10
CA GLN A 222 14.35 12.90 -23.08
C GLN A 222 15.36 11.90 -22.48
N ASN A 223 15.66 12.01 -21.18
CA ASN A 223 16.73 11.25 -20.54
C ASN A 223 16.23 10.18 -19.56
N ILE A 224 14.93 10.09 -19.29
CA ILE A 224 14.40 9.13 -18.32
C ILE A 224 14.71 7.68 -18.70
N SER A 225 14.66 7.34 -19.99
CA SER A 225 15.01 5.99 -20.48
C SER A 225 16.46 5.59 -20.19
N SER A 226 17.41 6.53 -20.30
CA SER A 226 18.82 6.22 -20.05
C SER A 226 19.11 6.03 -18.56
N VAL A 227 18.43 6.81 -17.70
CA VAL A 227 18.48 6.63 -16.24
C VAL A 227 17.95 5.26 -15.85
N PHE A 228 16.79 4.86 -16.39
CA PHE A 228 16.20 3.55 -16.11
C PHE A 228 17.05 2.41 -16.68
N ALA A 229 17.55 2.52 -17.91
CA ALA A 229 18.41 1.50 -18.49
C ALA A 229 19.68 1.25 -17.65
N GLY A 230 20.27 2.30 -17.08
CA GLY A 230 21.42 2.17 -16.17
C GLY A 230 21.06 1.63 -14.78
N MET A 231 19.79 1.69 -14.40
CA MET A 231 19.25 1.19 -13.14
C MET A 231 18.83 -0.28 -13.21
N LEU A 232 18.26 -0.73 -14.34
CA LEU A 232 17.66 -2.07 -14.50
C LEU A 232 18.54 -3.21 -13.96
N PRO A 233 19.86 -3.27 -14.24
CA PRO A 233 20.70 -4.36 -13.73
C PRO A 233 20.83 -4.36 -12.20
N ARG A 234 20.67 -3.20 -11.56
CA ARG A 234 20.76 -3.05 -10.11
C ARG A 234 19.43 -3.34 -9.43
N ILE A 235 18.30 -3.15 -10.14
CA ILE A 235 16.96 -3.46 -9.61
C ILE A 235 16.78 -4.97 -9.42
N GLU A 236 17.63 -5.84 -10.01
CA GLU A 236 17.60 -7.28 -9.75
C GLU A 236 17.77 -7.65 -8.26
N ILE A 237 18.27 -6.72 -7.43
CA ILE A 237 18.26 -6.86 -5.97
C ILE A 237 16.85 -7.07 -5.39
N TYR A 238 15.81 -6.54 -6.05
CA TYR A 238 14.42 -6.77 -5.68
C TYR A 238 14.03 -8.25 -5.77
N PHE A 239 14.57 -9.00 -6.73
CA PHE A 239 14.27 -10.43 -6.83
C PHE A 239 14.82 -11.19 -5.63
N GLN A 240 16.04 -10.85 -5.19
CA GLN A 240 16.63 -11.43 -3.98
C GLN A 240 15.87 -11.00 -2.72
N TYR A 241 15.46 -9.73 -2.65
CA TYR A 241 14.64 -9.22 -1.56
C TYR A 241 13.28 -9.96 -1.47
N PHE A 242 12.55 -10.07 -2.58
CA PHE A 242 11.26 -10.77 -2.61
C PHE A 242 11.37 -12.25 -2.28
N SER A 243 12.44 -12.92 -2.72
CA SER A 243 12.67 -14.33 -2.37
C SER A 243 12.89 -14.56 -0.88
N HIS A 244 13.45 -13.57 -0.17
CA HIS A 244 13.81 -13.67 1.24
C HIS A 244 12.72 -13.13 2.17
N LEU A 245 11.84 -12.27 1.67
CA LEU A 245 10.83 -11.56 2.43
C LEU A 245 9.87 -12.49 3.22
N PRO A 246 9.35 -13.61 2.66
CA PRO A 246 8.48 -14.51 3.43
C PRO A 246 9.18 -15.08 4.67
N THR A 247 10.43 -15.52 4.52
CA THR A 247 11.24 -16.03 5.63
C THR A 247 11.50 -14.94 6.68
N ALA A 248 11.82 -13.72 6.26
CA ALA A 248 12.01 -12.58 7.15
C ALA A 248 10.74 -12.29 7.97
N ASN A 249 9.59 -12.23 7.30
CA ASN A 249 8.30 -11.97 7.93
C ASN A 249 7.88 -13.09 8.90
N ALA A 250 8.07 -14.35 8.51
CA ALA A 250 7.77 -15.49 9.37
C ALA A 250 8.62 -15.50 10.64
N ARG A 251 9.93 -15.21 10.53
CA ARG A 251 10.81 -15.14 11.69
C ARG A 251 10.51 -13.95 12.60
N LEU A 252 10.27 -12.78 12.03
CA LEU A 252 9.89 -11.61 12.81
C LEU A 252 8.59 -11.88 13.58
N LYS A 253 7.59 -12.46 12.91
CA LYS A 253 6.32 -12.83 13.54
C LYS A 253 6.51 -13.84 14.67
N ALA A 254 7.26 -14.91 14.44
CA ALA A 254 7.52 -15.93 15.46
C ALA A 254 8.26 -15.36 16.69
N GLU A 255 9.19 -14.42 16.49
CA GLU A 255 9.88 -13.74 17.59
C GLU A 255 8.91 -12.87 18.41
N LEU A 256 8.07 -12.09 17.75
CA LEU A 256 7.08 -11.21 18.40
C LEU A 256 5.97 -11.99 19.12
N GLU A 257 5.61 -13.17 18.63
CA GLU A 257 4.67 -14.08 19.32
C GLU A 257 5.32 -14.73 20.55
N ARG A 258 6.62 -15.03 20.48
CA ARG A 258 7.37 -15.67 21.57
C ARG A 258 7.72 -14.69 22.70
N PHE A 259 8.00 -13.43 22.36
CA PHE A 259 8.47 -12.40 23.29
C PHE A 259 7.61 -11.14 23.14
N PRO A 260 6.45 -11.07 23.82
CA PRO A 260 5.50 -9.96 23.67
C PRO A 260 6.10 -8.60 24.07
N GLU A 261 7.05 -8.55 25.00
CA GLU A 261 7.80 -7.34 25.38
C GLU A 261 8.54 -6.69 24.20
N LYS A 262 8.89 -7.46 23.17
CA LYS A 262 9.50 -6.93 21.94
C LYS A 262 8.50 -6.16 21.09
N ASN A 263 7.20 -6.43 21.20
CA ASN A 263 6.17 -5.59 20.58
C ASN A 263 6.15 -4.20 21.21
N ASP A 264 6.22 -4.11 22.54
CA ASP A 264 6.26 -2.82 23.25
C ASP A 264 7.49 -1.99 22.83
N GLN A 265 8.65 -2.66 22.66
CA GLN A 265 9.86 -2.03 22.15
C GLN A 265 9.69 -1.52 20.71
N LEU A 266 9.08 -2.30 19.82
CA LEU A 266 8.78 -1.85 18.46
C LEU A 266 7.82 -0.66 18.47
N GLU A 267 6.75 -0.69 19.26
CA GLU A 267 5.80 0.44 19.37
C GLU A 267 6.47 1.72 19.87
N MET A 268 7.41 1.62 20.83
CA MET A 268 8.21 2.77 21.27
C MET A 268 9.10 3.31 20.14
N LEU A 269 9.76 2.42 19.38
CA LEU A 269 10.58 2.81 18.24
C LEU A 269 9.74 3.40 17.09
N GLU A 270 8.53 2.91 16.86
CA GLU A 270 7.59 3.47 15.88
C GLU A 270 7.27 4.93 16.19
N LYS A 271 6.95 5.23 17.46
CA LYS A 271 6.69 6.60 17.92
C LYS A 271 7.92 7.51 17.81
N LEU A 272 9.13 6.96 17.98
CA LEU A 272 10.36 7.73 17.90
C LEU A 272 10.81 8.00 16.45
N ILE A 273 10.71 7.00 15.57
CA ILE A 273 11.32 7.01 14.24
C ILE A 273 10.30 7.38 13.15
N CYS A 274 9.07 6.89 13.28
CA CYS A 274 8.13 6.84 12.17
C CYS A 274 6.93 7.76 12.27
N ASP A 275 6.62 8.27 13.47
CA ASP A 275 5.45 9.11 13.79
C ASP A 275 4.93 9.89 12.57
N PRO A 276 3.76 9.50 12.00
CA PRO A 276 2.73 8.57 12.52
C PRO A 276 2.73 7.16 11.94
N ASN A 277 3.71 6.83 11.12
CA ASN A 277 3.67 5.59 10.37
C ASN A 277 4.02 4.41 11.26
N THR A 278 3.39 3.26 11.00
CA THR A 278 3.77 2.00 11.65
C THR A 278 5.05 1.44 11.02
N PHE A 279 5.72 0.56 11.75
CA PHE A 279 6.89 -0.17 11.28
C PHE A 279 6.57 -0.89 9.97
N ASN A 280 5.47 -1.66 9.93
CA ASN A 280 5.04 -2.38 8.72
C ASN A 280 4.81 -1.43 7.53
N TYR A 281 4.24 -0.25 7.76
CA TYR A 281 4.06 0.73 6.69
C TYR A 281 5.40 1.19 6.10
N VAL A 282 6.46 1.31 6.90
CA VAL A 282 7.77 1.73 6.40
C VAL A 282 8.55 0.53 5.84
N TYR A 283 8.48 -0.62 6.51
CA TYR A 283 9.17 -1.85 6.16
C TYR A 283 8.69 -2.45 4.83
N ASP A 284 7.38 -2.45 4.58
CA ASP A 284 6.80 -2.98 3.33
C ASP A 284 6.83 -1.97 2.17
N ALA A 285 7.33 -0.74 2.39
CA ALA A 285 7.34 0.31 1.39
C ALA A 285 8.04 -0.09 0.06
N PRO A 286 9.17 -0.82 0.06
CA PRO A 286 9.82 -1.24 -1.19
C PRO A 286 8.92 -2.12 -2.06
N ILE A 287 8.08 -2.97 -1.45
CA ILE A 287 7.17 -3.89 -2.13
C ILE A 287 6.10 -3.08 -2.89
N ARG A 288 5.54 -2.07 -2.24
CA ARG A 288 4.48 -1.24 -2.82
C ARG A 288 4.96 -0.28 -3.90
N GLN A 289 6.25 0.01 -3.96
CA GLN A 289 6.78 1.05 -4.85
C GLN A 289 6.66 0.69 -6.34
N LEU A 290 6.94 -0.56 -6.72
CA LEU A 290 7.06 -0.90 -8.15
C LEU A 290 5.77 -0.62 -8.95
N PRO A 291 4.57 -1.01 -8.47
CA PRO A 291 3.31 -0.66 -9.15
C PRO A 291 3.05 0.84 -9.24
N ASN A 292 3.49 1.61 -8.25
CA ASN A 292 3.29 3.06 -8.22
C ASN A 292 4.12 3.78 -9.29
N TYR A 293 5.35 3.35 -9.55
CA TYR A 293 6.11 3.85 -10.70
C TYR A 293 5.35 3.61 -12.00
N GLN A 294 4.71 2.45 -12.19
CA GLN A 294 3.99 2.17 -13.43
C GLN A 294 2.87 3.18 -13.65
N GLN A 295 2.09 3.50 -12.60
CA GLN A 295 1.00 4.47 -12.72
C GLN A 295 1.53 5.87 -13.02
N LEU A 296 2.60 6.30 -12.33
CA LEU A 296 3.24 7.60 -12.56
C LEU A 296 3.79 7.71 -13.99
N PHE A 297 4.40 6.64 -14.53
CA PHE A 297 4.97 6.64 -15.87
C PHE A 297 3.89 6.57 -16.96
N ILE A 298 2.77 5.86 -16.73
CA ILE A 298 1.60 5.92 -17.61
C ILE A 298 1.06 7.36 -17.69
N ARG A 299 1.01 8.05 -16.54
CA ARG A 299 0.57 9.45 -16.50
C ARG A 299 1.57 10.37 -17.20
N LEU A 300 2.86 10.16 -16.97
CA LEU A 300 3.95 10.90 -17.65
C LEU A 300 3.85 10.75 -19.16
N GLU A 301 3.65 9.54 -19.69
CA GLU A 301 3.49 9.28 -21.12
C GLU A 301 2.28 10.02 -21.71
N LYS A 302 1.13 9.93 -21.04
CA LYS A 302 -0.11 10.62 -21.46
C LYS A 302 0.08 12.13 -21.53
N THR A 303 0.77 12.72 -20.56
CA THR A 303 1.00 14.17 -20.50
C THR A 303 2.11 14.60 -21.47
N ALA A 304 3.20 13.85 -21.58
CA ALA A 304 4.29 14.10 -22.54
C ALA A 304 3.79 14.05 -23.98
N LYS A 305 2.83 13.17 -24.31
CA LYS A 305 2.18 13.13 -25.63
C LYS A 305 1.50 14.47 -26.01
N LYS A 306 1.02 15.23 -25.02
CA LYS A 306 0.34 16.52 -25.24
C LYS A 306 1.32 17.69 -25.22
N GLU A 307 2.22 17.71 -24.24
CA GLU A 307 3.06 18.89 -23.95
C GLU A 307 4.47 18.81 -24.55
N ALA A 308 5.00 17.60 -24.82
CA ALA A 308 6.38 17.39 -25.29
C ALA A 308 6.50 16.13 -26.19
N PRO A 309 5.84 16.10 -27.36
CA PRO A 309 5.70 14.89 -28.19
C PRO A 309 7.04 14.32 -28.70
N GLU A 310 8.04 15.17 -28.92
CA GLU A 310 9.41 14.81 -29.30
C GLU A 310 10.07 13.83 -28.30
N THR A 311 9.65 13.89 -27.03
CA THR A 311 10.24 13.11 -25.93
C THR A 311 9.56 11.77 -25.70
N LEU A 312 8.43 11.53 -26.37
CA LEU A 312 7.58 10.35 -26.20
C LEU A 312 8.34 9.02 -26.39
N PRO A 313 9.26 8.85 -27.38
CA PRO A 313 9.98 7.59 -27.56
C PRO A 313 10.81 7.19 -26.34
N SER A 314 11.43 8.16 -25.66
CA SER A 314 12.21 7.91 -24.43
C SER A 314 11.28 7.53 -23.28
N VAL A 315 10.17 8.26 -23.08
CA VAL A 315 9.22 7.98 -22.00
C VAL A 315 8.56 6.60 -22.18
N SER A 316 8.10 6.27 -23.40
CA SER A 316 7.50 4.98 -23.73
C SER A 316 8.48 3.82 -23.55
N LYS A 317 9.76 4.02 -23.89
CA LYS A 317 10.81 3.02 -23.63
C LYS A 317 10.97 2.76 -22.14
N ALA A 318 11.10 3.81 -21.33
CA ALA A 318 11.23 3.66 -19.88
C ALA A 318 10.01 2.94 -19.26
N LEU A 319 8.79 3.27 -19.72
CA LEU A 319 7.57 2.61 -19.28
C LEU A 319 7.53 1.13 -19.70
N SER A 320 7.98 0.79 -20.91
CA SER A 320 8.09 -0.58 -21.39
C SER A 320 9.06 -1.41 -20.54
N ASP A 321 10.24 -0.85 -20.26
CA ASP A 321 11.27 -1.50 -19.44
C ASP A 321 10.75 -1.74 -18.00
N LEU A 322 10.05 -0.75 -17.43
CA LEU A 322 9.42 -0.86 -16.11
C LEU A 322 8.33 -1.94 -16.06
N LYS A 323 7.47 -2.02 -17.08
CA LYS A 323 6.44 -3.08 -17.18
C LYS A 323 7.08 -4.46 -17.25
N SER A 324 8.12 -4.63 -18.05
CA SER A 324 8.86 -5.90 -18.13
C SER A 324 9.47 -6.29 -16.80
N LEU A 325 10.00 -5.31 -16.06
CA LEU A 325 10.55 -5.55 -14.72
C LEU A 325 9.48 -5.97 -13.72
N LEU A 326 8.31 -5.32 -13.75
CA LEU A 326 7.17 -5.67 -12.91
C LEU A 326 6.68 -7.09 -13.17
N THR A 327 6.52 -7.46 -14.44
CA THR A 327 6.15 -8.84 -14.79
C THR A 327 7.16 -9.86 -14.27
N ARG A 328 8.47 -9.55 -14.31
CA ARG A 328 9.49 -10.42 -13.71
C ARG A 328 9.35 -10.45 -12.18
N ALA A 329 9.19 -9.30 -11.54
CA ALA A 329 9.05 -9.20 -10.09
C ALA A 329 7.85 -10.01 -9.56
N ASP A 330 6.70 -9.94 -10.24
CA ASP A 330 5.50 -10.70 -9.90
C ASP A 330 5.74 -12.22 -9.96
N VAL A 331 6.48 -12.69 -10.97
CA VAL A 331 6.85 -14.11 -11.09
C VAL A 331 7.72 -14.53 -9.89
N TYR A 332 8.76 -13.76 -9.57
CA TYR A 332 9.63 -14.08 -8.42
C TYR A 332 8.88 -14.03 -7.09
N GLN A 333 7.97 -13.07 -6.91
CA GLN A 333 7.15 -12.98 -5.70
C GLN A 333 6.20 -14.18 -5.59
N SER A 334 5.58 -14.58 -6.69
CA SER A 334 4.71 -15.76 -6.74
C SER A 334 5.49 -17.05 -6.48
N GLU A 335 6.67 -17.23 -7.08
CA GLU A 335 7.52 -18.40 -6.86
C GLU A 335 8.02 -18.48 -5.41
N ALA A 336 8.38 -17.33 -4.81
CA ALA A 336 8.79 -17.27 -3.42
C ALA A 336 7.66 -17.69 -2.47
N GLN A 337 6.44 -17.19 -2.70
CA GLN A 337 5.26 -17.58 -1.92
C GLN A 337 4.96 -19.07 -2.10
N GLN A 338 4.96 -19.55 -3.34
CA GLN A 338 4.71 -20.96 -3.65
C GLN A 338 5.77 -21.88 -3.03
N THR A 339 7.02 -21.43 -2.94
CA THR A 339 8.10 -22.15 -2.24
C THR A 339 7.80 -22.28 -0.75
N ASP A 340 7.36 -21.20 -0.11
CA ASP A 340 7.00 -21.20 1.31
C ASP A 340 5.80 -22.12 1.58
N ASP A 341 4.75 -22.02 0.76
CA ASP A 341 3.57 -22.91 0.82
C ASP A 341 3.98 -24.39 0.65
N THR A 342 4.94 -24.66 -0.25
CA THR A 342 5.50 -26.00 -0.45
C THR A 342 6.20 -26.51 0.81
N ILE A 343 7.00 -25.67 1.47
CA ILE A 343 7.70 -26.03 2.72
C ILE A 343 6.68 -26.36 3.82
N VAL A 344 5.62 -25.57 3.95
CA VAL A 344 4.55 -25.80 4.93
C VAL A 344 3.90 -27.16 4.68
N VAL A 345 3.44 -27.43 3.45
CA VAL A 345 2.80 -28.71 3.10
C VAL A 345 3.74 -29.89 3.35
N LEU A 346 5.02 -29.79 2.96
CA LEU A 346 5.99 -30.87 3.18
C LEU A 346 6.27 -31.13 4.67
N SER A 347 6.14 -30.11 5.52
CA SER A 347 6.30 -30.27 6.97
C SER A 347 5.14 -31.07 7.60
N GLU A 348 3.95 -31.01 7.00
CA GLU A 348 2.75 -31.71 7.45
C GLU A 348 2.69 -33.18 6.99
N VAL A 349 3.37 -33.52 5.88
CA VAL A 349 3.39 -34.89 5.36
C VAL A 349 4.23 -35.83 6.24
N THR A 350 3.55 -36.74 6.93
CA THR A 350 4.18 -37.77 7.76
C THR A 350 4.82 -38.89 6.92
N GLY A 351 5.97 -39.41 7.36
CA GLY A 351 6.67 -40.51 6.67
C GLY A 351 7.47 -40.14 5.42
N LEU A 352 7.52 -38.85 5.06
CA LEU A 352 8.34 -38.35 3.95
C LEU A 352 9.85 -38.50 4.27
N LYS A 353 10.63 -39.03 3.32
CA LYS A 353 12.09 -39.11 3.44
C LYS A 353 12.70 -37.70 3.55
N ALA A 354 13.78 -37.55 4.32
CA ALA A 354 14.42 -36.26 4.58
C ALA A 354 14.83 -35.52 3.29
N GLU A 355 15.31 -36.25 2.28
CA GLU A 355 15.69 -35.72 0.97
C GLU A 355 14.51 -35.07 0.22
N LEU A 356 13.30 -35.61 0.39
CA LEU A 356 12.10 -35.11 -0.29
C LEU A 356 11.44 -33.93 0.46
N ARG A 357 12.00 -33.48 1.59
CA ARG A 357 11.48 -32.32 2.34
C ARG A 357 11.98 -30.99 1.82
N GLN A 358 12.87 -30.99 0.83
CA GLN A 358 13.37 -29.76 0.22
C GLN A 358 12.68 -29.52 -1.13
N PRO A 359 12.11 -28.32 -1.36
CA PRO A 359 11.51 -27.96 -2.65
C PRO A 359 12.47 -28.10 -3.84
N SER A 360 13.78 -28.03 -3.61
CA SER A 360 14.82 -28.24 -4.64
C SER A 360 14.81 -29.65 -5.25
N GLU A 361 14.34 -30.66 -4.52
CA GLU A 361 14.38 -32.06 -4.94
C GLU A 361 13.09 -32.54 -5.60
N ILE A 362 11.95 -31.92 -5.27
CA ILE A 362 10.61 -32.34 -5.69
C ILE A 362 9.86 -31.29 -6.51
N GLY A 363 10.40 -30.07 -6.60
CA GLY A 363 9.76 -28.93 -7.25
C GLY A 363 8.73 -28.23 -6.36
N LEU A 364 8.10 -27.20 -6.92
CA LEU A 364 7.12 -26.37 -6.24
C LEU A 364 5.71 -27.00 -6.29
N LEU A 365 4.95 -26.79 -5.22
CA LEU A 365 3.55 -27.22 -5.08
C LEU A 365 2.69 -26.65 -6.20
N GLN A 366 2.19 -27.49 -7.10
CA GLN A 366 1.37 -27.04 -8.24
C GLN A 366 -0.13 -27.01 -7.93
N ALA A 367 -0.62 -28.00 -7.20
CA ALA A 367 -2.01 -28.14 -6.81
C ALA A 367 -2.14 -29.17 -5.69
N ASP A 368 -3.15 -29.01 -4.84
CA ASP A 368 -3.59 -30.02 -3.88
C ASP A 368 -5.03 -30.46 -4.24
N ALA A 369 -5.25 -31.78 -4.32
CA ALA A 369 -6.54 -32.37 -4.66
C ALA A 369 -6.64 -33.83 -4.22
N SER A 370 -7.85 -34.27 -3.86
CA SER A 370 -8.13 -35.69 -3.58
C SER A 370 -8.35 -36.48 -4.88
N PHE A 371 -7.65 -37.60 -5.05
CA PHE A 371 -7.81 -38.48 -6.20
C PHE A 371 -7.87 -39.97 -5.81
N ARG A 372 -8.51 -40.78 -6.66
CA ARG A 372 -8.56 -42.25 -6.50
C ARG A 372 -7.51 -42.92 -7.37
N VAL A 373 -6.58 -43.62 -6.75
CA VAL A 373 -5.55 -44.42 -7.44
C VAL A 373 -5.98 -45.88 -7.50
N ARG A 374 -5.93 -46.48 -8.70
CA ARG A 374 -6.05 -47.93 -8.85
C ARG A 374 -4.66 -48.55 -8.97
N TYR A 375 -4.14 -49.07 -7.87
CA TYR A 375 -2.90 -49.84 -7.88
C TYR A 375 -3.13 -51.24 -8.45
N ARG A 376 -2.44 -51.59 -9.54
CA ARG A 376 -2.38 -52.97 -10.04
C ARG A 376 -1.00 -53.54 -9.71
N PRO A 377 -0.86 -54.37 -8.66
CA PRO A 377 0.39 -55.07 -8.42
C PRO A 377 0.71 -55.93 -9.63
N ARG A 378 1.96 -55.85 -10.09
CA ARG A 378 2.44 -56.68 -11.20
C ARG A 378 2.40 -58.12 -10.71
N ALA A 379 1.44 -58.90 -11.23
CA ALA A 379 1.30 -60.31 -10.87
C ALA A 379 2.65 -61.01 -11.06
N ALA A 380 3.19 -61.57 -9.99
CA ALA A 380 4.33 -62.46 -10.07
C ALA A 380 3.97 -63.55 -11.10
N ARG A 381 4.72 -63.62 -12.20
CA ARG A 381 4.62 -64.76 -13.12
C ARG A 381 5.05 -65.99 -12.33
N GLY A 382 4.08 -66.76 -11.86
CA GLY A 382 4.36 -68.00 -11.15
C GLY A 382 3.10 -68.69 -10.66
N SER A 383 2.71 -69.72 -11.39
CA SER A 383 1.83 -70.82 -10.96
C SER A 383 0.31 -70.55 -10.93
N ALA A 384 -0.34 -71.04 -11.98
CA ALA A 384 -1.74 -71.41 -11.96
C ALA A 384 -1.97 -72.63 -11.04
N ARG A 385 -3.03 -72.60 -10.20
CA ARG A 385 -4.04 -73.67 -10.10
C ARG A 385 -5.19 -73.29 -9.16
N ARG A 386 -6.38 -73.68 -9.60
CA ARG A 386 -7.74 -73.57 -9.03
C ARG A 386 -7.86 -73.93 -7.54
N SER A 387 -8.74 -73.23 -6.81
CA SER A 387 -9.94 -73.81 -6.17
C SER A 387 -10.75 -72.75 -5.41
N GLU A 388 -12.04 -73.03 -5.25
CA GLU A 388 -13.14 -72.16 -4.81
C GLU A 388 -13.14 -71.74 -3.33
N SER A 389 -13.96 -70.70 -3.07
CA SER A 389 -14.66 -70.38 -1.81
C SER A 389 -13.83 -69.99 -0.57
N CYS A 390 -13.97 -68.75 -0.11
CA CYS A 390 -14.64 -68.43 1.16
C CYS A 390 -14.77 -66.91 1.34
N ALA A 391 -15.80 -66.52 2.07
CA ALA A 391 -16.20 -65.16 2.33
C ALA A 391 -15.28 -64.43 3.32
N THR A 392 -15.56 -63.12 3.41
CA THR A 392 -15.37 -62.20 4.55
C THR A 392 -14.00 -61.56 4.84
N ALA A 393 -14.12 -60.24 5.03
CA ALA A 393 -13.28 -59.31 5.78
C ALA A 393 -11.94 -58.89 5.15
N PHE A 394 -11.98 -57.84 4.32
CA PHE A 394 -10.85 -56.90 4.23
C PHE A 394 -11.23 -55.62 4.97
N SER A 395 -10.66 -55.47 6.16
CA SER A 395 -10.56 -54.20 6.88
C SER A 395 -9.81 -53.20 6.01
N GLN A 396 -10.42 -52.04 5.77
CA GLN A 396 -9.74 -50.86 5.28
C GLN A 396 -8.68 -50.41 6.30
N PRO A 397 -7.54 -49.88 5.83
CA PRO A 397 -7.02 -48.65 6.35
C PRO A 397 -7.36 -47.58 5.31
N SER A 398 -8.35 -46.76 5.64
CA SER A 398 -8.55 -45.45 5.03
C SER A 398 -7.32 -44.60 5.35
N ILE A 399 -6.42 -44.47 4.39
CA ILE A 399 -5.49 -43.34 4.36
C ILE A 399 -6.27 -42.20 3.72
N SER A 400 -6.74 -41.29 4.57
CA SER A 400 -7.25 -39.99 4.17
C SER A 400 -6.06 -39.16 3.66
N LEU A 401 -6.15 -38.72 2.41
CA LEU A 401 -5.36 -37.60 1.87
C LEU A 401 -6.23 -36.36 1.95
#